data_AF-A0A0P1FZG9-F1
#
_entry.id   AF-A0A0P1FZG9-F1
#
_cell.length_a   1.000
_cell.length_b   1.000
_cell.length_c   1.000
_cell.angle_alpha   90.00
_cell.angle_beta   90.00
_cell.angle_gamma   90.00
#
_symmetry.space_group_name_H-M   'P 1'
#
loop_
_entity.id
_entity.type
_entity.pdbx_description
1 polymer ?
#
loop_
_entity_poly.entity_id
_entity_poly.type
_entity_poly.pdbx_seq_one_letter_code
_entity_poly.pdbx_strand_id
1 'polypeptide(L)'
;MMVIQTDIAIAIDMRRTQIALDLLNMCRPDARLLQLKNLVLNNGGTWPVPDAPHDAPVLYEVGLFGVSAMADRPEDLARNWMRAAENILEGHPEGAAG
;
A
#
# COMPACT_ATOMS: atom_id res chain seq x y z
N MET A 1 -21.70 -24.12 14.99
CA MET A 1 -21.56 -23.30 13.77
C MET A 1 -20.09 -22.93 13.67
N MET A 2 -19.34 -23.58 12.77
CA MET A 2 -17.90 -23.41 12.64
C MET A 2 -17.66 -22.34 11.56
N VAL A 3 -17.16 -21.18 11.95
CA VAL A 3 -16.80 -20.11 11.02
C VAL A 3 -15.49 -20.53 10.37
N ILE A 4 -15.53 -20.86 9.08
CA ILE A 4 -14.31 -21.05 8.29
C ILE A 4 -13.74 -19.64 8.09
N GLN A 5 -12.74 -19.30 8.90
CA GLN A 5 -11.97 -18.10 8.73
C GLN A 5 -11.04 -18.34 7.55
N THR A 6 -11.51 -17.98 6.35
CA THR A 6 -10.70 -18.05 5.14
C THR A 6 -9.73 -16.87 5.19
N ASP A 7 -8.51 -17.12 5.68
CA ASP A 7 -7.39 -16.23 5.40
C ASP A 7 -7.18 -16.22 3.88
N ILE A 8 -7.83 -15.28 3.19
CA ILE A 8 -7.53 -14.99 1.79
C ILE A 8 -6.15 -14.33 1.82
N ALA A 9 -5.10 -15.14 1.66
CA ALA A 9 -3.78 -14.62 1.36
C ALA A 9 -3.91 -13.82 0.05
N ILE A 10 -3.94 -12.49 0.16
CA ILE A 10 -3.95 -11.61 -1.00
C ILE A 10 -2.59 -11.77 -1.67
N ALA A 11 -2.57 -12.46 -2.80
CA ALA A 11 -1.35 -12.59 -3.60
C ALA A 11 -0.88 -11.19 -4.02
N ILE A 12 0.41 -10.92 -3.85
CA ILE A 12 1.03 -9.65 -4.22
C ILE A 12 1.13 -9.59 -5.75
N ASP A 13 0.61 -8.51 -6.35
CA ASP A 13 0.80 -8.22 -7.77
C ASP A 13 2.10 -7.45 -7.96
N MET A 14 3.19 -8.19 -8.19
CA MET A 14 4.56 -7.64 -8.30
C MET A 14 4.69 -6.61 -9.41
N ARG A 15 4.07 -6.85 -10.57
CA ARG A 15 4.15 -5.96 -11.73
C ARG A 15 3.46 -4.62 -11.43
N ARG A 16 2.24 -4.66 -10.89
CA ARG A 16 1.52 -3.43 -10.53
C ARG A 16 2.16 -2.71 -9.36
N THR A 17 2.76 -3.45 -8.43
CA THR A 17 3.56 -2.90 -7.32
C THR A 17 4.75 -2.10 -7.84
N GLN A 18 5.56 -2.66 -8.76
CA GLN A 18 6.68 -1.96 -9.37
C GLN A 18 6.22 -0.69 -10.12
N ILE A 19 5.18 -0.78 -10.95
CA ILE A 19 4.65 0.37 -11.69
C ILE A 19 4.18 1.48 -10.74
N ALA A 20 3.49 1.12 -9.66
CA ALA A 20 3.05 2.08 -8.66
C ALA A 20 4.21 2.72 -7.91
N LEU A 21 5.23 1.93 -7.54
CA LEU A 21 6.45 2.43 -6.90
C LEU A 21 7.19 3.42 -7.80
N ASP A 22 7.38 3.09 -9.07
CA ASP A 22 8.02 3.96 -10.06
C ASP A 22 7.25 5.28 -10.21
N LEU A 23 5.92 5.20 -10.29
CA LEU A 23 5.07 6.39 -10.37
C LEU A 23 5.22 7.30 -9.15
N LEU A 24 5.24 6.73 -7.94
CA LEU A 24 5.43 7.49 -6.71
C LEU A 24 6.84 8.08 -6.59
N ASN A 25 7.86 7.40 -7.12
CA ASN A 25 9.24 7.89 -7.18
C ASN A 25 9.37 9.10 -8.11
N MET A 26 8.61 9.15 -9.20
CA MET A 26 8.54 10.31 -10.10
C MET A 26 7.79 11.52 -9.49
N CYS A 27 6.96 11.31 -8.47
CA CYS A 27 6.28 12.39 -7.77
C CYS A 27 7.21 13.14 -6.81
N ARG A 28 6.99 14.46 -6.69
CA ARG A 28 7.57 15.26 -5.60
C ARG A 28 7.11 14.70 -4.25
N PRO A 29 7.94 14.77 -3.18
CA PRO A 29 7.60 14.18 -1.88
C PRO A 29 6.25 14.61 -1.30
N ASP A 30 5.88 15.88 -1.47
CA ASP A 30 4.61 16.48 -1.04
C ASP A 30 3.39 15.97 -1.84
N ALA A 31 3.59 15.50 -3.07
CA ALA A 31 2.53 14.97 -3.93
C ALA A 31 2.29 13.45 -3.76
N ARG A 32 3.22 12.72 -3.13
CA ARG A 32 3.18 11.24 -3.06
C ARG A 32 1.95 10.71 -2.33
N LEU A 33 1.52 11.36 -1.24
CA LEU A 33 0.35 10.92 -0.50
C LEU A 33 -0.93 11.01 -1.34
N LEU A 34 -1.12 12.13 -2.03
CA LEU A 34 -2.27 12.31 -2.92
C LEU A 34 -2.23 11.31 -4.08
N GLN A 35 -1.06 11.07 -4.66
CA GLN A 35 -0.91 10.10 -5.72
C GLN A 35 -1.20 8.66 -5.24
N LEU A 36 -0.76 8.30 -4.04
CA LEU A 36 -1.08 7.01 -3.43
C LEU A 36 -2.59 6.87 -3.18
N LYS A 37 -3.25 7.92 -2.65
CA LYS A 37 -4.73 7.95 -2.51
C LYS A 37 -5.40 7.64 -3.85
N ASN A 38 -4.99 8.32 -4.92
CA ASN A 38 -5.56 8.12 -6.25
C ASN A 38 -5.32 6.69 -6.77
N LEU A 39 -4.14 6.13 -6.56
CA LEU A 39 -3.86 4.74 -6.96
C LEU A 39 -4.76 3.76 -6.21
N VAL A 40 -4.90 3.92 -4.90
CA VAL A 40 -5.74 3.06 -4.06
C VAL A 40 -7.20 3.10 -4.50
N LEU A 41 -7.77 4.30 -4.63
CA LEU A 41 -9.18 4.47 -5.00
C LEU A 41 -9.49 3.96 -6.42
N ASN A 42 -8.57 4.12 -7.37
CA ASN A 42 -8.78 3.70 -8.75
C ASN A 42 -8.52 2.19 -9.01
N ASN A 43 -7.84 1.51 -8.10
CA ASN A 43 -7.43 0.11 -8.29
C ASN A 43 -8.02 -0.85 -7.24
N GLY A 44 -8.96 -0.39 -6.41
CA GLY A 44 -9.66 -1.23 -5.43
C GLY A 44 -8.81 -1.61 -4.21
N GLY A 45 -7.93 -0.73 -3.77
CA GLY A 45 -7.15 -0.91 -2.53
C GLY A 45 -7.89 -0.44 -1.27
N THR A 46 -7.19 -0.50 -0.14
CA THR A 46 -7.66 0.00 1.17
C THR A 46 -7.07 1.39 1.44
N TRP A 47 -7.93 2.40 1.58
CA TRP A 47 -7.54 3.77 1.95
C TRP A 47 -8.03 4.09 3.38
N PRO A 48 -7.14 4.35 4.33
CA PRO A 48 -7.51 4.44 5.74
C PRO A 48 -7.90 5.85 6.21
N VAL A 49 -7.61 6.89 5.42
CA VAL A 49 -7.74 8.28 5.88
C VAL A 49 -9.16 8.76 5.60
N PRO A 50 -9.98 9.03 6.65
CA PRO A 50 -11.30 9.61 6.48
C PRO A 50 -11.19 11.04 5.94
N ASP A 51 -12.21 11.52 5.24
CA ASP A 51 -12.22 12.88 4.69
C ASP A 51 -12.41 13.97 5.79
N ALA A 52 -12.78 13.58 7.01
CA ALA A 52 -12.88 14.46 8.17
C ALA A 52 -11.84 14.07 9.25
N PRO A 53 -11.24 15.05 9.95
CA PRO A 53 -10.29 14.77 11.03
C PRO A 53 -10.97 14.00 12.17
N HIS A 54 -10.22 13.08 12.77
CA HIS A 54 -10.68 12.26 13.89
C HIS A 54 -9.82 12.54 15.12
N ASP A 55 -10.44 12.82 16.26
CA ASP A 55 -9.74 13.23 17.50
C ASP A 55 -9.09 12.07 18.30
N ALA A 56 -9.16 10.83 17.81
CA ALA A 56 -8.61 9.65 18.48
C ALA A 56 -7.22 9.29 17.93
N PRO A 57 -6.34 8.64 18.72
CA PRO A 57 -5.14 8.01 18.17
C PRO A 57 -5.56 6.90 17.20
N VAL A 58 -5.37 7.14 15.91
CA VAL A 58 -5.72 6.22 14.82
C VAL A 58 -4.43 5.72 14.19
N LEU A 59 -4.24 4.40 14.21
CA LEU A 59 -3.28 3.74 13.33
C LEU A 59 -3.94 3.63 11.95
N TYR A 60 -3.34 4.24 10.94
CA TYR A 60 -3.84 4.19 9.56
C TYR A 60 -3.17 3.03 8.82
N GLU A 61 -3.94 2.22 8.09
CA GLU A 61 -3.43 1.14 7.23
C GLU A 61 -3.81 1.36 5.76
N VAL A 62 -2.82 1.53 4.89
CA VAL A 62 -3.01 1.59 3.43
C VAL A 62 -2.64 0.25 2.80
N GLY A 63 -3.50 -0.24 1.90
CA GLY A 63 -3.30 -1.50 1.18
C GLY A 63 -3.47 -1.31 -0.32
N LEU A 64 -2.51 -1.75 -1.12
CA LEU A 64 -2.57 -1.68 -2.59
C LEU A 64 -1.76 -2.82 -3.21
N PHE A 65 -2.36 -3.55 -4.16
CA PHE A 65 -1.69 -4.64 -4.90
C PHE A 65 -1.09 -5.75 -4.02
N GLY A 66 -1.67 -5.99 -2.84
CA GLY A 66 -1.17 -6.95 -1.85
C GLY A 66 -0.08 -6.40 -0.93
N VAL A 67 0.36 -5.15 -1.12
CA VAL A 67 1.28 -4.45 -0.22
C VAL A 67 0.49 -3.62 0.79
N SER A 68 0.70 -3.89 2.08
CA SER A 68 0.15 -3.11 3.19
C SER A 68 1.23 -2.29 3.89
N ALA A 69 0.86 -1.09 4.36
CA ALA A 69 1.70 -0.26 5.21
C ALA A 69 0.87 0.50 6.23
N MET A 70 1.45 0.70 7.41
CA MET A 70 0.79 1.37 8.53
C MET A 70 1.53 2.65 8.93
N ALA A 71 0.80 3.64 9.45
CA ALA A 71 1.38 4.85 10.02
C ALA A 71 0.46 5.50 11.06
N ASP A 72 1.04 6.14 12.07
CA ASP A 72 0.29 6.95 13.05
C ASP A 72 -0.10 8.33 12.50
N ARG A 73 0.54 8.74 11.39
CA ARG A 73 0.30 10.02 10.71
C ARG A 73 0.02 9.75 9.23
N PRO A 74 -1.06 10.31 8.65
CA PRO A 74 -1.39 10.10 7.24
C PRO A 74 -0.25 10.42 6.27
N GLU A 75 0.53 11.47 6.54
CA GLU A 75 1.68 11.89 5.73
C GLU A 75 2.80 10.85 5.62
N ASP A 76 2.87 9.93 6.58
CA ASP A 76 3.89 8.89 6.61
C ASP A 76 3.48 7.64 5.79
N LEU A 77 2.20 7.51 5.44
CA LEU A 77 1.67 6.35 4.70
C LEU A 77 2.36 6.14 3.36
N ALA A 78 2.58 7.21 2.59
CA ALA A 78 3.22 7.09 1.29
C ALA A 78 4.65 6.57 1.40
N ARG A 79 5.43 7.12 2.34
CA ARG A 79 6.80 6.68 2.59
C ARG A 79 6.83 5.23 3.05
N ASN A 80 5.95 4.84 3.97
CA ASN A 80 5.92 3.49 4.52
C ASN A 80 5.46 2.46 3.48
N TRP A 81 4.48 2.80 2.64
CA TRP A 81 4.05 1.94 1.54
C TRP A 81 5.15 1.74 0.49
N MET A 82 5.84 2.82 0.09
CA MET A 82 6.97 2.71 -0.85
C MET A 82 8.09 1.82 -0.30
N ARG A 83 8.46 1.98 0.98
CA ARG A 83 9.45 1.09 1.63
C ARG A 83 8.99 -0.37 1.68
N ALA A 84 7.72 -0.62 1.96
CA ALA A 84 7.17 -1.97 1.97
C ALA A 84 7.22 -2.59 0.56
N ALA A 85 6.86 -1.81 -0.47
CA ALA A 85 6.95 -2.23 -1.86
C ALA A 85 8.40 -2.53 -2.28
N GLU A 86 9.35 -1.66 -1.95
CA GLU A 86 10.79 -1.86 -2.18
C GLU A 86 11.27 -3.17 -1.53
N ASN A 87 11.00 -3.38 -0.24
CA ASN A 87 11.41 -4.59 0.47
C ASN A 87 10.83 -5.87 -0.14
N ILE A 88 9.58 -5.83 -0.61
CA ILE A 88 8.91 -6.96 -1.26
C ILE A 88 9.56 -7.24 -2.62
N LEU A 89 9.80 -6.21 -3.42
CA LEU A 89 10.43 -6.33 -4.74
C LEU A 89 11.89 -6.80 -4.63
N GLU A 90 12.64 -6.32 -3.64
CA GLU A 90 14.02 -6.76 -3.36
C GLU A 90 14.08 -8.19 -2.81
N GLY A 91 13.12 -8.56 -1.94
CA GLY A 91 13.01 -9.89 -1.36
C GLY A 91 12.55 -10.96 -2.37
N HIS A 92 12.03 -10.55 -3.52
CA HIS A 92 11.69 -11.39 -4.66
C HIS A 92 12.62 -11.07 -5.83
N PRO A 93 13.88 -11.56 -5.84
CA PRO A 93 14.67 -11.52 -7.06
C PRO A 93 13.88 -12.26 -8.14
N GLU A 94 13.62 -11.61 -9.27
CA GLU A 94 13.11 -12.29 -10.46
C GLU A 94 14.01 -13.49 -10.76
N GLY A 95 13.50 -14.69 -10.46
CA GLY A 95 14.32 -15.89 -10.37
C GLY A 95 13.51 -17.18 -10.21
N ALA A 96 12.32 -17.23 -10.79
CA ALA A 96 11.66 -18.48 -11.16
C ALA A 96 11.19 -18.36 -12.61
N ALA A 97 12.15 -18.32 -13.52
CA ALA A 97 11.91 -18.84 -14.85
C ALA A 97 11.60 -20.33 -14.70
N GLY A 98 10.34 -20.69 -14.95
CA GLY A 98 9.85 -22.06 -15.01
C GLY A 98 8.74 -22.13 -16.05
#